data_AF-A0A392PJ94-F1
#
_entry.id   AF-A0A392PJ94-F1
#
_cell.length_a   1.000
_cell.length_b   1.000
_cell.length_c   1.000
_cell.angle_alpha   90.00
_cell.angle_beta   90.00
_cell.angle_gamma   90.00
#
_symmetry.space_group_name_H-M   'P 1'
#
loop_
_entity.id
_entity.type
_entity.pdbx_description
1 polymer ?
#
loop_
_entity_poly.entity_id
_entity_poly.type
_entity_poly.pdbx_seq_one_letter_code
_entity_poly.pdbx_strand_id
1 'polypeptide(L)'
;MESNIGGFIDPKGWLPWINGTNGPELYMDTCYYAEYANTGLGANLANRVHWKGYRGNISRDEAIQYTAAKWLEAGTESSPVSGTEWFKGLHVPHYLGFKA
;
A
#
# COMPACT_ATOMS: atom_id res chain seq x y z
N MET A 1 -1.10 1.48 3.74
CA MET A 1 -2.24 1.05 4.58
C MET A 1 -1.85 1.24 6.04
N GLU A 2 -2.82 1.54 6.90
CA GLU A 2 -2.65 1.70 8.35
C GLU A 2 -1.51 2.67 8.73
N SER A 3 -1.41 3.76 7.97
CA SER A 3 -0.38 4.79 8.17
C SER A 3 -1.01 6.10 8.65
N ASN A 4 -0.29 6.85 9.48
CA ASN A 4 -0.61 8.25 9.72
C ASN A 4 0.04 9.09 8.60
N ILE A 5 -0.77 9.83 7.85
CA ILE A 5 -0.35 10.64 6.71
C ILE A 5 -0.52 12.12 7.08
N GLY A 6 0.60 12.85 7.08
CA GLY A 6 0.62 14.29 7.33
C GLY A 6 -0.05 15.10 6.22
N GLY A 7 -0.38 16.37 6.50
CA GLY A 7 -1.12 17.24 5.58
C GLY A 7 -0.32 17.80 4.40
N PHE A 8 0.93 17.36 4.21
CA PHE A 8 1.78 17.80 3.10
C PHE A 8 1.49 17.04 1.79
N ILE A 9 0.72 15.96 1.85
CA ILE A 9 0.30 15.20 0.67
C ILE A 9 -0.77 15.99 -0.08
N ASP A 10 -0.54 16.23 -1.37
CA ASP A 10 -1.53 16.83 -2.26
C ASP A 10 -2.84 16.00 -2.22
N PRO A 11 -4.02 16.62 -2.15
CA PRO A 11 -5.29 15.89 -2.11
C PRO A 11 -5.49 14.88 -3.26
N LYS A 12 -4.86 15.09 -4.43
CA LYS A 12 -4.84 14.13 -5.55
C LYS A 12 -4.12 12.83 -5.21
N GLY A 13 -3.17 12.87 -4.28
CA GLY A 13 -2.43 11.73 -3.70
C GLY A 13 -1.36 11.16 -4.62
N TRP A 14 -1.65 10.99 -5.90
CA TRP A 14 -0.79 10.31 -6.87
C TRP A 14 -0.49 11.21 -8.07
N LEU A 15 0.68 11.03 -8.66
CA LEU A 15 1.13 11.76 -9.85
C LEU A 15 1.38 10.79 -11.00
N PRO A 16 0.99 11.15 -12.23
CA PRO A 16 1.21 10.29 -13.37
C PRO A 16 2.70 10.14 -13.63
N TRP A 17 3.11 8.99 -14.14
CA TRP A 17 4.44 8.85 -14.71
C TRP A 17 4.45 9.44 -16.11
N ILE A 18 5.43 10.29 -16.42
CA ILE A 18 5.55 10.97 -17.72
C ILE A 18 6.83 10.49 -18.41
N ASN A 19 6.74 10.14 -19.69
CA ASN A 19 7.91 9.70 -20.48
C ASN A 19 8.78 10.88 -20.94
N GLY A 20 9.69 11.34 -20.09
CA GLY A 20 10.53 12.52 -20.35
C GLY A 20 9.79 13.83 -20.09
N THR A 21 10.43 14.98 -20.39
CA THR A 21 9.91 16.29 -19.96
C THR A 21 8.54 16.66 -20.56
N ASN A 22 8.24 16.18 -21.77
CA ASN A 22 7.01 16.49 -22.51
C ASN A 22 6.31 15.21 -23.03
N GLY A 23 6.52 14.08 -22.37
CA GLY A 23 5.91 12.81 -22.78
C GLY A 23 4.42 12.70 -22.44
N PRO A 24 3.74 11.67 -22.95
CA PRO A 24 2.42 11.33 -22.44
C PRO A 24 2.51 10.81 -21.00
N GLU A 25 1.42 10.96 -20.27
CA GLU A 25 1.19 10.22 -19.03
C GLU A 25 1.05 8.72 -19.34
N LEU A 26 1.56 7.86 -18.45
CA LEU A 26 1.57 6.41 -18.65
C LEU A 26 0.98 5.66 -17.44
N TYR A 27 0.33 4.53 -17.72
CA TYR A 27 -0.11 3.50 -16.75
C TYR A 27 -1.27 3.85 -15.82
N MET A 28 -2.00 4.94 -16.05
CA MET A 28 -3.19 5.30 -15.26
C MET A 28 -4.29 4.22 -15.35
N ASP A 29 -4.34 3.47 -16.44
CA ASP A 29 -5.33 2.40 -16.61
C ASP A 29 -4.90 1.03 -16.05
N THR A 30 -3.60 0.84 -15.81
CA THR A 30 -3.02 -0.47 -15.45
C THR A 30 -2.35 -0.48 -14.08
N CYS A 31 -2.13 0.68 -13.46
CA CYS A 31 -1.61 0.75 -12.10
C CYS A 31 -2.55 0.05 -11.11
N TYR A 32 -2.01 -0.30 -9.95
CA TYR A 32 -2.80 -0.72 -8.80
C TYR A 32 -2.34 0.14 -7.61
N TYR A 33 -3.04 1.24 -7.39
CA TYR A 33 -2.82 2.11 -6.24
C TYR A 33 -4.02 2.06 -5.32
N ALA A 34 -3.79 1.73 -4.05
CA ALA A 34 -4.82 1.46 -3.07
C ALA A 34 -4.46 2.07 -1.73
N GLU A 35 -5.48 2.49 -0.98
CA GLU A 35 -5.36 3.03 0.37
C GLU A 35 -6.29 2.22 1.29
N TYR A 36 -5.85 1.97 2.52
CA TYR A 36 -6.64 1.23 3.51
C TYR A 36 -6.32 1.74 4.91
N ALA A 37 -7.35 2.14 5.66
CA ALA A 37 -7.28 2.53 7.07
C ALA A 37 -6.14 3.53 7.40
N ASN A 38 -5.83 4.45 6.48
CA ASN A 38 -4.90 5.53 6.76
C ASN A 38 -5.60 6.58 7.65
N THR A 39 -4.82 7.26 8.50
CA THR A 39 -5.29 8.33 9.39
C THR A 39 -4.48 9.61 9.18
N GLY A 40 -4.91 10.73 9.77
CA GLY A 40 -4.21 12.01 9.68
C GLY A 40 -4.69 12.92 8.54
N LEU A 41 -4.13 14.12 8.48
CA LEU A 41 -4.62 15.21 7.63
C LEU A 41 -4.53 14.90 6.12
N GLY A 42 -3.54 14.12 5.69
CA GLY A 42 -3.35 13.74 4.28
C GLY A 42 -4.11 12.48 3.86
N ALA A 43 -4.83 11.82 4.76
CA ALA A 43 -5.51 10.55 4.49
C ALA A 43 -6.90 10.69 3.86
N ASN A 44 -7.42 11.92 3.70
CA ASN A 44 -8.72 12.13 3.08
C ASN A 44 -8.67 11.75 1.58
N LEU A 45 -9.60 10.90 1.17
CA LEU A 45 -9.67 10.33 -0.18
C LEU A 45 -10.57 11.11 -1.15
N ALA A 46 -11.32 12.10 -0.66
CA ALA A 46 -12.38 12.77 -1.44
C ALA A 46 -11.91 13.41 -2.75
N ASN A 47 -10.64 13.80 -2.84
CA ASN A 47 -10.07 14.51 -3.99
C ASN A 47 -8.97 13.71 -4.72
N ARG A 48 -8.89 12.40 -4.46
CA ARG A 48 -7.91 11.52 -5.12
C ARG A 48 -8.17 11.42 -6.62
N VAL A 49 -7.12 11.11 -7.37
CA VAL A 49 -7.20 10.88 -8.82
C VAL A 49 -8.28 9.85 -9.17
N HIS A 50 -8.91 10.01 -10.34
CA HIS A 50 -9.94 9.10 -10.86
C HIS A 50 -9.42 8.13 -11.93
N TRP A 51 -8.14 7.77 -11.85
CA TRP A 51 -7.53 6.83 -12.79
C TRP A 51 -8.20 5.45 -12.70
N LYS A 52 -8.36 4.77 -13.83
CA LYS A 52 -8.98 3.43 -13.85
C LYS A 52 -8.21 2.39 -13.03
N GLY A 53 -6.89 2.54 -12.91
CA GLY A 53 -6.02 1.71 -12.06
C GLY A 53 -5.98 2.13 -10.58
N TYR A 54 -6.54 3.29 -10.22
CA TYR A 54 -6.65 3.68 -8.82
C TYR A 54 -7.83 2.94 -8.17
N ARG A 55 -7.54 2.16 -7.12
CA ARG A 55 -8.51 1.34 -6.38
C ARG A 55 -9.17 2.08 -5.24
N GLY A 56 -8.64 3.23 -4.83
CA GLY A 56 -9.23 4.00 -3.74
C GLY A 56 -9.12 3.30 -2.40
N ASN A 57 -10.18 3.44 -1.60
CA ASN A 57 -10.32 2.76 -0.33
C ASN A 57 -10.67 1.29 -0.55
N ILE A 58 -9.68 0.41 -0.43
CA ILE A 58 -9.91 -1.03 -0.60
C ILE A 58 -10.57 -1.62 0.65
N SER A 59 -11.21 -2.78 0.48
CA SER A 59 -11.81 -3.51 1.61
C SER A 59 -10.76 -4.16 2.50
N ARG A 60 -11.14 -4.57 3.70
CA ARG A 60 -10.26 -5.37 4.59
C ARG A 60 -9.89 -6.72 3.96
N ASP A 61 -10.82 -7.35 3.25
CA ASP A 61 -10.60 -8.65 2.59
C ASP A 61 -9.63 -8.56 1.42
N GLU A 62 -9.54 -7.39 0.77
CA GLU A 62 -8.52 -7.10 -0.23
C GLU A 62 -7.19 -6.72 0.44
N ALA A 63 -7.24 -5.86 1.46
CA ALA A 63 -6.06 -5.41 2.19
C ALA A 63 -5.29 -6.56 2.88
N ILE A 64 -5.97 -7.65 3.27
CA ILE A 64 -5.32 -8.80 3.93
C ILE A 64 -4.27 -9.45 3.02
N GLN A 65 -4.44 -9.39 1.69
CA GLN A 65 -3.49 -9.96 0.73
C GLN A 65 -2.13 -9.25 0.78
N TYR A 66 -2.09 -8.00 1.25
CA TYR A 66 -0.88 -7.18 1.36
C TYR A 66 -0.23 -7.21 2.74
N THR A 67 -0.76 -8.00 3.67
CA THR A 67 -0.12 -8.22 4.98
C THR A 67 1.13 -9.08 4.83
N ALA A 68 2.10 -8.95 5.74
CA ALA A 68 3.33 -9.74 5.68
C ALA A 68 3.06 -11.26 5.70
N ALA A 69 2.04 -11.71 6.43
CA ALA A 69 1.68 -13.12 6.49
C ALA A 69 1.16 -13.69 5.18
N LYS A 70 0.47 -12.88 4.36
CA LYS A 70 -0.06 -13.32 3.06
C LYS A 70 0.91 -13.02 1.91
N TRP A 71 1.44 -11.81 1.85
CA TRP A 71 2.26 -11.35 0.74
C TRP A 71 3.68 -11.92 0.76
N LEU A 72 4.29 -11.99 1.94
CA LEU A 72 5.63 -12.54 2.15
C LEU A 72 5.58 -13.98 2.68
N GLU A 73 4.37 -14.53 2.81
CA GLU A 73 4.11 -15.84 3.41
C GLU A 73 4.74 -15.98 4.81
N ALA A 74 4.85 -14.91 5.59
CA ALA A 74 5.52 -14.94 6.90
C ALA A 74 4.64 -15.51 8.03
N GLY A 75 5.26 -16.14 9.03
CA GLY A 75 4.63 -16.32 10.35
C GLY A 75 4.01 -17.68 10.67
N THR A 76 4.24 -18.71 9.86
CA THR A 76 4.04 -20.11 10.28
C THR A 76 5.32 -20.91 10.04
N GLU A 77 5.57 -21.93 10.87
CA GLU A 77 6.71 -22.84 10.65
C GLU A 77 6.54 -23.69 9.38
N SER A 78 5.30 -23.79 8.88
CA SER A 78 4.94 -24.43 7.63
C SER A 78 5.07 -23.53 6.40
N SER A 79 5.26 -22.22 6.59
CA SER A 79 5.45 -21.29 5.47
C SER A 79 6.81 -21.53 4.80
N PRO A 80 6.94 -21.26 3.49
CA PRO A 80 8.23 -21.24 2.85
C PRO A 80 9.20 -20.30 3.59
N VAL A 81 10.46 -20.71 3.62
CA VAL A 81 11.50 -20.23 4.53
C VAL A 81 11.77 -18.71 4.42
N SER A 82 11.39 -18.07 3.30
CA SER A 82 11.84 -16.71 2.96
C SER A 82 11.33 -15.62 3.90
N GLY A 83 10.03 -15.55 4.17
CA GLY A 83 9.46 -14.51 5.03
C GLY A 83 9.79 -14.73 6.51
N THR A 84 9.58 -15.95 7.00
CA THR A 84 9.71 -16.29 8.42
C THR A 84 11.15 -16.12 8.94
N GLU A 85 12.17 -16.58 8.21
CA GLU A 85 13.57 -16.42 8.64
C GLU A 85 14.05 -14.97 8.56
N TRP A 86 13.62 -14.23 7.53
CA TRP A 86 13.95 -12.81 7.42
C TRP A 86 13.43 -12.03 8.64
N PHE A 87 12.17 -12.23 9.05
CA PHE A 87 11.60 -11.56 10.22
C PHE A 87 12.28 -11.94 11.54
N LYS A 88 12.67 -13.21 11.73
CA LYS A 88 13.44 -13.65 12.91
C LYS A 88 14.76 -12.88 13.05
N GLY A 89 15.45 -12.63 11.94
CA GLY A 89 16.74 -11.94 11.91
C GLY A 89 16.67 -10.42 12.10
N LEU A 90 15.50 -9.79 11.95
CA LEU A 90 15.40 -8.33 12.02
C LEU A 90 15.57 -7.78 13.43
N HIS A 91 15.23 -8.55 14.47
CA HIS A 91 15.19 -8.08 15.86
C HIS A 91 14.44 -6.74 16.06
N VAL A 92 13.47 -6.45 15.19
CA VAL A 92 12.60 -5.27 15.29
C VAL A 92 11.14 -5.70 15.46
N PRO A 93 10.33 -4.92 16.19
CA PRO A 93 8.90 -5.12 16.24
C PRO A 93 8.28 -5.09 14.84
N HIS A 94 7.44 -6.08 14.54
CA HIS A 94 6.76 -6.21 13.27
C HIS A 94 5.36 -6.77 13.48
N TYR A 95 4.50 -6.55 12.50
CA TYR A 95 3.14 -7.10 12.45
C TYR A 95 3.04 -8.06 11.27
N LEU A 96 2.51 -9.26 11.53
CA LEU A 96 2.26 -10.25 10.48
C LEU A 96 0.94 -9.98 9.74
N GLY A 97 -0.06 -9.46 10.46
CA GLY A 97 -1.36 -9.05 9.92
C GLY A 97 -1.57 -7.54 9.99
N PHE A 98 -2.83 -7.13 10.19
CA PHE A 98 -3.20 -5.75 10.47
C PHE A 98 -2.64 -5.28 11.82
N LYS A 99 -2.40 -3.97 11.95
CA LYS A 99 -2.10 -3.35 13.24
C LYS A 99 -3.33 -3.48 14.15
N ALA A 100 -3.11 -3.93 15.38
CA ALA A 100 -4.16 -4.03 16.41
C ALA A 100 -4.57 -2.65 16.94
#